data_AF-A0A3D1P5E3-F1
#
_entry.id   AF-A0A3D1P5E3-F1
#
_cell.length_a   1.000
_cell.length_b   1.000
_cell.length_c   1.000
_cell.angle_alpha   90.00
_cell.angle_beta   90.00
_cell.angle_gamma   90.00
#
_symmetry.space_group_name_H-M   'P 1'
#
loop_
_entity.id
_entity.type
_entity.pdbx_description
1 polymer ?
#
loop_
_entity_poly.entity_id
_entity_poly.type
_entity_poly.pdbx_seq_one_letter_code
_entity_poly.pdbx_strand_id
1 'polypeptide(L)'
;ILKESFTGALNTLAERENICDSQGKVWHFHSHQFRHSIATKMVNAGVPTQVIQRFLGHASPDMTMRYAHLFDQTLKTEIAKYQSKVVNIAGEIVETMNPELDDADLQWLKRNIQAQALPNGSCALPTVSQECPHANACLTCSHFRTTIEFLDVHKEELKKTNKIIEKAQMNGWTRQVEMNEKNKRNLEKIINRLENT
;
A
#
# COMPACT_ATOMS: atom_id res chain seq x y z
N ILE A 1 -38.13 -34.54 27.26
CA ILE A 1 -37.79 -33.83 26.01
C ILE A 1 -36.30 -33.54 26.08
N LEU A 2 -35.47 -34.27 25.32
CA LEU A 2 -34.04 -34.01 25.25
C LEU A 2 -33.85 -32.63 24.61
N LYS A 3 -33.25 -31.68 25.34
CA LYS A 3 -32.88 -30.38 24.76
C LYS A 3 -31.84 -30.64 23.68
N GLU A 4 -32.15 -30.22 22.46
CA GLU A 4 -31.22 -30.26 21.35
C GLU A 4 -29.97 -29.42 21.70
N SER A 5 -28.79 -29.95 21.37
CA SER A 5 -27.56 -29.19 21.57
C SER A 5 -27.52 -27.99 20.61
N PHE A 6 -26.84 -26.90 20.99
CA PHE A 6 -26.67 -25.72 20.13
C PHE A 6 -26.19 -26.09 18.72
N THR A 7 -25.19 -26.98 18.64
CA THR A 7 -24.65 -27.47 17.37
C THR A 7 -25.67 -28.34 16.62
N GLY A 8 -26.47 -29.13 17.33
CA GLY A 8 -27.57 -29.91 16.73
C GLY A 8 -28.58 -29.01 16.02
N ALA A 9 -29.09 -28.01 16.72
CA ALA A 9 -30.06 -27.07 16.18
C ALA A 9 -29.52 -26.30 14.96
N LEU A 10 -28.24 -25.93 14.97
CA LEU A 10 -27.59 -25.28 13.82
C LEU A 10 -27.46 -26.21 12.61
N ASN A 11 -27.17 -27.50 12.82
CA ASN A 11 -27.07 -28.47 11.73
C ASN A 11 -28.44 -28.81 11.15
N THR A 12 -29.47 -28.92 11.98
CA THR A 12 -30.86 -29.04 11.50
C THR A 12 -31.28 -27.81 10.70
N LEU A 13 -30.90 -26.60 11.13
CA LEU A 13 -31.11 -25.39 10.34
C LEU A 13 -30.37 -25.45 8.99
N ALA A 14 -29.11 -25.92 8.99
CA ALA A 14 -28.32 -26.06 7.78
C ALA A 14 -28.97 -26.98 6.75
N GLU A 15 -29.51 -28.11 7.21
CA GLU A 15 -30.23 -29.07 6.37
C GLU A 15 -31.55 -28.49 5.86
N ARG A 16 -32.33 -27.84 6.73
CA ARG A 16 -33.64 -27.28 6.37
C ARG A 16 -33.55 -26.14 5.36
N GLU A 17 -32.58 -25.25 5.53
CA GLU A 17 -32.38 -24.07 4.69
C GLU A 17 -31.35 -24.29 3.56
N ASN A 18 -30.82 -25.52 3.43
CA ASN A 18 -29.81 -25.89 2.44
C ASN A 18 -28.58 -24.96 2.45
N ILE A 19 -28.05 -24.70 3.65
CA ILE A 19 -26.83 -23.90 3.83
C ILE A 19 -25.65 -24.77 3.40
N CYS A 20 -25.03 -24.45 2.27
CA CYS A 20 -23.96 -25.26 1.68
C CYS A 20 -22.59 -24.56 1.68
N ASP A 21 -21.53 -25.36 1.54
CA ASP A 21 -20.20 -24.87 1.15
C ASP A 21 -20.14 -24.45 -0.32
N SER A 22 -18.96 -24.00 -0.75
CA SER A 22 -18.67 -23.60 -2.13
C SER A 22 -18.77 -24.75 -3.14
N GLN A 23 -18.86 -26.00 -2.71
CA GLN A 23 -19.05 -27.18 -3.57
C GLN A 23 -20.51 -27.65 -3.59
N GLY A 24 -21.42 -26.95 -2.90
CA GLY A 24 -22.84 -27.27 -2.86
C GLY A 24 -23.21 -28.36 -1.85
N LYS A 25 -22.30 -28.77 -0.96
CA LYS A 25 -22.58 -29.75 0.10
C LYS A 25 -23.10 -29.04 1.35
N VAL A 26 -24.14 -29.58 1.98
CA VAL A 26 -24.71 -29.03 3.23
C VAL A 26 -23.61 -28.90 4.29
N TRP A 27 -23.51 -27.72 4.88
CA TRP A 27 -22.47 -27.35 5.83
C TRP A 27 -22.72 -27.99 7.19
N HIS A 28 -21.66 -28.59 7.76
CA HIS A 28 -21.71 -29.13 9.11
C HIS A 28 -21.04 -28.19 10.13
N PHE A 29 -21.86 -27.51 10.93
CA PHE A 29 -21.43 -26.56 11.94
C PHE A 29 -20.78 -27.25 13.14
N HIS A 30 -19.71 -26.64 13.62
CA HIS A 30 -19.05 -26.97 14.89
C HIS A 30 -18.93 -25.72 15.75
N SER A 31 -19.19 -25.83 17.05
CA SER A 31 -19.16 -24.69 17.98
C SER A 31 -17.80 -23.95 17.99
N HIS A 32 -16.68 -24.66 17.84
CA HIS A 32 -15.35 -24.06 17.80
C HIS A 32 -15.10 -23.17 16.57
N GLN A 33 -15.84 -23.33 15.47
CA GLN A 33 -15.67 -22.50 14.27
C GLN A 33 -15.97 -21.03 14.57
N PHE A 34 -17.01 -20.76 15.36
CA PHE A 34 -17.36 -19.39 15.75
C PHE A 34 -16.24 -18.72 16.55
N ARG A 35 -15.59 -19.47 17.44
CA ARG A 35 -14.43 -19.01 18.22
C ARG A 35 -13.25 -18.69 17.30
N HIS A 36 -12.99 -19.52 16.29
CA HIS A 36 -11.99 -19.23 15.27
C HIS A 36 -12.33 -17.98 14.48
N SER A 37 -13.58 -17.82 14.02
CA SER A 37 -14.00 -16.66 13.23
C SER A 37 -13.84 -15.34 13.99
N ILE A 38 -14.25 -15.28 15.27
CA ILE A 38 -14.12 -14.05 16.05
C ILE A 38 -12.65 -13.75 16.39
N ALA A 39 -11.85 -14.76 16.72
CA ALA A 39 -10.43 -14.61 16.99
C ALA A 39 -9.67 -14.07 15.76
N THR A 40 -9.90 -14.63 14.58
CA THR A 40 -9.32 -14.14 13.32
C THR A 40 -9.71 -12.70 13.04
N LYS A 41 -10.98 -12.32 13.26
CA LYS A 41 -11.44 -10.93 13.08
C LYS A 41 -10.72 -9.97 14.02
N MET A 42 -10.60 -10.30 15.30
CA MET A 42 -9.93 -9.45 16.29
C MET A 42 -8.45 -9.30 15.98
N VAL A 43 -7.79 -10.39 15.59
CA VAL A 43 -6.37 -10.36 15.20
C VAL A 43 -6.17 -9.47 13.98
N ASN A 44 -6.94 -9.65 12.92
CA ASN A 44 -6.80 -8.84 11.71
C ASN A 44 -7.16 -7.35 11.93
N ALA A 45 -7.92 -7.04 12.97
CA ALA A 45 -8.20 -5.68 13.41
C ALA A 45 -7.09 -5.07 14.31
N GLY A 46 -5.97 -5.78 14.52
CA GLY A 46 -4.85 -5.31 15.32
C GLY A 46 -5.07 -5.36 16.84
N VAL A 47 -6.07 -6.12 17.32
CA VAL A 47 -6.30 -6.26 18.75
C VAL A 47 -5.13 -7.05 19.37
N PRO A 48 -4.51 -6.56 20.46
CA PRO A 48 -3.38 -7.26 21.09
C PRO A 48 -3.73 -8.68 21.52
N THR A 49 -2.82 -9.63 21.28
CA THR A 49 -3.03 -11.07 21.53
C THR A 49 -3.41 -11.38 22.98
N GLN A 50 -2.87 -10.65 23.97
CA GLN A 50 -3.24 -10.77 25.38
C GLN A 50 -4.72 -10.41 25.65
N VAL A 51 -5.24 -9.40 24.95
CA VAL A 51 -6.65 -8.99 25.05
C VAL A 51 -7.55 -10.07 24.45
N ILE A 52 -7.16 -10.62 23.30
CA ILE A 52 -7.89 -11.71 22.64
C ILE A 52 -7.90 -12.97 23.51
N GLN A 53 -6.77 -13.31 24.13
CA GLN A 53 -6.65 -14.45 25.04
C GLN A 53 -7.67 -14.34 26.19
N ARG A 54 -7.74 -13.17 26.82
CA ARG A 54 -8.66 -12.91 27.93
C ARG A 54 -10.12 -12.88 27.47
N PHE A 55 -10.40 -12.25 26.33
CA PHE A 55 -11.74 -12.18 25.75
C PHE A 55 -12.31 -13.57 25.43
N LEU A 56 -11.49 -14.46 24.86
CA LEU A 56 -11.92 -15.82 24.55
C LEU A 56 -11.87 -16.74 25.78
N GLY A 57 -11.12 -16.38 26.81
CA GLY A 57 -10.90 -17.23 27.98
C GLY A 57 -9.96 -18.40 27.68
N HIS A 58 -8.90 -18.17 26.92
CA HIS A 58 -7.87 -19.18 26.68
C HIS A 58 -6.98 -19.37 27.91
N ALA A 59 -6.90 -20.63 28.37
CA ALA A 59 -6.06 -21.03 29.50
C ALA A 59 -4.55 -20.88 29.25
N SER A 60 -4.09 -20.91 28.00
CA SER A 60 -2.70 -20.69 27.63
C SER A 60 -2.55 -19.68 26.48
N PRO A 61 -1.42 -18.94 26.43
CA PRO A 61 -1.09 -18.08 25.29
C PRO A 61 -0.98 -18.84 23.98
N ASP A 62 -0.53 -20.10 23.99
CA ASP A 62 -0.35 -20.94 22.79
C ASP A 62 -1.64 -21.08 21.96
N MET A 63 -2.79 -21.20 22.63
CA MET A 63 -4.09 -21.26 21.96
C MET A 63 -4.42 -19.98 21.18
N THR A 64 -3.90 -18.83 21.62
CA THR A 64 -4.08 -17.53 20.95
C THR A 64 -3.00 -17.29 19.90
N MET A 65 -1.77 -17.76 20.13
CA MET A 65 -0.66 -17.66 19.19
C MET A 65 -0.96 -18.33 17.85
N ARG A 66 -1.86 -19.32 17.80
CA ARG A 66 -2.37 -19.91 16.55
C ARG A 66 -2.92 -18.87 15.56
N TYR A 67 -3.36 -17.71 16.04
CA TYR A 67 -3.87 -16.63 15.18
C TYR A 67 -2.81 -15.59 14.83
N ALA A 68 -1.67 -15.51 15.54
CA ALA A 68 -0.66 -14.47 15.34
C ALA A 68 -0.16 -14.41 13.89
N HIS A 69 0.08 -15.55 13.24
CA HIS A 69 0.49 -15.61 11.84
C HIS A 69 -0.54 -15.01 10.86
N LEU A 70 -1.83 -14.99 11.21
CA LEU A 70 -2.86 -14.35 10.39
C LEU A 70 -2.75 -12.82 10.44
N PHE A 71 -2.33 -12.27 11.58
CA PHE A 71 -1.97 -10.86 11.70
C PHE A 71 -0.80 -10.53 10.78
N ASP A 72 0.28 -11.32 10.87
CA ASP A 72 1.48 -11.08 10.07
C ASP A 72 1.17 -11.11 8.57
N GLN A 73 0.31 -12.03 8.12
CA GLN A 73 -0.08 -12.13 6.72
C GLN A 73 -1.01 -10.99 6.27
N THR A 74 -1.94 -10.58 7.13
CA THR A 74 -2.79 -9.41 6.88
C THR A 74 -1.95 -8.14 6.84
N LEU A 75 -1.05 -7.95 7.81
CA LEU A 75 -0.11 -6.85 7.89
C LEU A 75 0.79 -6.79 6.65
N LYS A 76 1.38 -7.92 6.22
CA LYS A 76 2.16 -8.00 4.98
C LYS A 76 1.34 -7.60 3.75
N THR A 77 0.08 -8.03 3.68
CA THR A 77 -0.83 -7.70 2.58
C THR A 77 -1.20 -6.22 2.57
N GLU A 78 -1.53 -5.64 3.73
CA GLU A 78 -1.83 -4.22 3.87
C GLU A 78 -0.59 -3.37 3.60
N ILE A 79 0.57 -3.72 4.16
CA ILE A 79 1.84 -3.04 3.84
C ILE A 79 2.14 -3.13 2.34
N ALA A 80 1.94 -4.28 1.69
CA ALA A 80 2.13 -4.40 0.25
C ALA A 80 1.19 -3.48 -0.56
N LYS A 81 -0.02 -3.19 -0.06
CA LYS A 81 -0.92 -2.18 -0.64
C LYS A 81 -0.39 -0.75 -0.42
N TYR A 82 0.25 -0.49 0.72
CA TYR A 82 0.81 0.82 1.06
C TYR A 82 2.24 1.06 0.55
N GLN A 83 2.93 0.02 0.09
CA GLN A 83 4.17 0.13 -0.69
C GLN A 83 3.86 0.69 -2.08
N SER A 84 3.47 1.97 -2.11
CA SER A 84 3.33 2.74 -3.35
C SER A 84 4.63 2.60 -4.14
N LYS A 85 4.53 1.93 -5.30
CA LYS A 85 5.69 1.70 -6.17
C LYS A 85 6.33 3.04 -6.48
N VAL A 86 7.61 3.16 -6.17
CA VAL A 86 8.34 4.41 -6.36
C VAL A 86 8.65 4.54 -7.83
N VAL A 87 8.30 5.68 -8.43
CA VAL A 87 8.59 5.97 -9.82
C VAL A 87 9.71 7.00 -9.89
N ASN A 88 10.71 6.76 -10.74
CA ASN A 88 11.76 7.74 -11.04
C ASN A 88 11.34 8.67 -12.19
N ILE A 89 12.21 9.62 -12.56
CA ILE A 89 11.92 10.58 -13.62
C ILE A 89 11.76 9.94 -15.02
N ALA A 90 12.28 8.73 -15.23
CA ALA A 90 12.14 8.00 -16.48
C ALA A 90 10.81 7.22 -16.57
N GLY A 91 9.99 7.20 -15.52
CA GLY A 91 8.77 6.41 -15.45
C GLY A 91 9.03 4.94 -15.09
N GLU A 92 10.19 4.63 -14.50
CA GLU A 92 10.56 3.28 -14.12
C GLU A 92 10.24 3.05 -12.64
N ILE A 93 9.82 1.82 -12.29
CA ILE A 93 9.69 1.43 -10.88
C ILE A 93 11.09 1.26 -10.31
N VAL A 94 11.37 1.99 -9.24
CA VAL A 94 12.58 1.78 -8.45
C VAL A 94 12.26 0.74 -7.39
N GLU A 95 12.59 -0.51 -7.70
CA GLU A 95 12.58 -1.59 -6.71
C GLU A 95 13.65 -1.31 -5.66
N THR A 96 13.25 -1.24 -4.40
CA THR A 96 14.18 -1.19 -3.28
C THR A 96 14.46 -2.63 -2.87
N MET A 97 15.33 -3.31 -3.63
CA MET A 97 15.94 -4.54 -3.15
C MET A 97 16.93 -4.18 -2.04
N ASN A 98 16.50 -4.29 -0.79
CA ASN A 98 17.44 -4.63 0.28
C ASN A 98 16.96 -5.94 0.92
N PRO A 99 17.43 -7.09 0.41
CA PRO A 99 17.01 -8.41 0.89
C PRO A 99 17.41 -8.72 2.34
N GLU A 100 18.23 -7.88 2.98
CA GLU A 100 18.80 -8.13 4.31
C GLU A 100 17.97 -7.57 5.48
N LEU A 101 16.90 -6.81 5.22
CA LEU A 101 16.06 -6.24 6.28
C LEU A 101 14.62 -6.66 6.05
N ASP A 102 14.19 -7.69 6.78
CA ASP A 102 12.89 -8.36 6.68
C ASP A 102 11.69 -7.51 7.17
N ASP A 103 11.97 -6.27 7.61
CA ASP A 103 10.97 -5.36 8.15
C ASP A 103 10.68 -4.22 7.16
N ALA A 104 9.51 -4.28 6.53
CA ALA A 104 9.02 -3.29 5.60
C ALA A 104 8.84 -1.91 6.24
N ASP A 105 8.60 -1.84 7.55
CA ASP A 105 8.49 -0.59 8.29
C ASP A 105 9.85 0.14 8.35
N LEU A 106 10.94 -0.61 8.57
CA LEU A 106 12.31 -0.07 8.54
C LEU A 106 12.76 0.38 7.13
N GLN A 107 12.30 -0.31 6.09
CA GLN A 107 12.60 0.09 4.70
C GLN A 107 11.87 1.37 4.31
N TRP A 108 10.58 1.49 4.67
CA TRP A 108 9.80 2.72 4.50
C TRP A 108 10.39 3.88 5.32
N LEU A 109 10.79 3.60 6.56
CA LEU A 109 11.39 4.59 7.46
C LEU A 109 12.72 5.12 6.91
N LYS A 110 13.62 4.27 6.41
CA LYS A 110 14.87 4.73 5.75
C LYS A 110 14.58 5.57 4.51
N ARG A 111 13.58 5.17 3.71
CA ARG A 111 13.14 5.90 2.51
C ARG A 111 12.63 7.31 2.83
N ASN A 112 11.87 7.49 3.91
CA ASN A 112 11.29 8.77 4.28
C ASN A 112 12.17 9.63 5.20
N ILE A 113 13.05 9.03 6.00
CA ILE A 113 13.97 9.77 6.87
C ILE A 113 15.12 10.40 6.08
N GLN A 114 15.64 9.72 5.06
CA GLN A 114 16.79 10.22 4.29
C GLN A 114 16.41 11.01 3.04
N ALA A 115 15.17 10.86 2.55
CA ALA A 115 14.71 11.61 1.41
C ALA A 115 14.21 12.99 1.82
N GLN A 116 14.69 14.02 1.13
CA GLN A 116 14.15 15.37 1.30
C GLN A 116 12.78 15.46 0.62
N ALA A 117 11.76 15.91 1.34
CA ALA A 117 10.43 16.10 0.79
C ALA A 117 10.43 17.19 -0.31
N LEU A 118 9.72 16.92 -1.40
CA LEU A 118 9.46 17.86 -2.49
C LEU A 118 7.94 18.06 -2.65
N PRO A 119 7.47 19.17 -3.24
CA PRO A 119 6.03 19.40 -3.44
C PRO A 119 5.35 18.33 -4.30
N ASN A 120 6.11 17.65 -5.17
CA ASN A 120 5.63 16.66 -6.12
C ASN A 120 6.29 15.27 -5.94
N GLY A 121 6.94 15.01 -4.81
CA GLY A 121 7.62 13.74 -4.56
C GLY A 121 8.68 13.84 -3.47
N SER A 122 9.82 13.17 -3.69
CA SER A 122 10.96 13.21 -2.79
C SER A 122 12.29 13.15 -3.54
N CYS A 123 13.33 13.68 -2.91
CA CYS A 123 14.70 13.64 -3.41
C CYS A 123 15.46 12.49 -2.76
N ALA A 124 15.97 11.56 -3.56
CA ALA A 124 16.82 10.45 -3.11
C ALA A 124 18.32 10.81 -3.08
N LEU A 125 18.68 12.11 -3.12
CA LEU A 125 20.05 12.54 -2.89
C LEU A 125 20.38 12.31 -1.40
N PRO A 126 21.45 11.59 -1.05
CA PRO A 126 21.77 11.31 0.35
C PRO A 126 21.96 12.61 1.13
N THR A 127 21.40 12.69 2.33
CA THR A 127 21.54 13.87 3.21
C THR A 127 22.98 14.13 3.67
N VAL A 128 23.86 13.13 3.50
CA VAL A 128 25.31 13.22 3.75
C VAL A 128 26.06 13.87 2.56
N SER A 129 25.43 13.95 1.39
CA SER A 129 25.95 14.65 0.22
C SER A 129 25.75 16.16 0.34
N GLN A 130 26.58 16.95 -0.36
CA GLN A 130 26.53 18.41 -0.39
C GLN A 130 25.15 18.95 -0.85
N GLU A 131 24.86 20.21 -0.52
CA GLU A 131 23.64 20.92 -0.92
C GLU A 131 23.35 20.74 -2.42
N CYS A 132 22.06 20.65 -2.78
CA CYS A 132 21.68 20.48 -4.18
C CYS A 132 22.19 21.67 -5.02
N PRO A 133 23.01 21.44 -6.07
CA PRO A 133 23.55 22.51 -6.89
C PRO A 133 22.52 23.09 -7.88
N HIS A 134 21.29 22.55 -7.90
CA HIS A 134 20.28 22.85 -8.90
C HIS A 134 18.95 23.26 -8.26
N ALA A 135 18.56 24.52 -8.44
CA ALA A 135 17.20 24.97 -8.17
C ALA A 135 16.28 24.57 -9.33
N ASN A 136 15.07 24.06 -9.02
CA ASN A 136 14.00 23.80 -9.99
C ASN A 136 14.29 22.75 -11.09
N ALA A 137 15.23 21.83 -10.87
CA ALA A 137 15.59 20.79 -11.83
C ALA A 137 14.97 19.40 -11.55
N CYS A 138 14.03 19.30 -10.59
CA CYS A 138 13.53 18.00 -10.11
C CYS A 138 12.90 17.15 -11.22
N LEU A 139 12.13 17.77 -12.14
CA LEU A 139 11.52 17.09 -13.28
C LEU A 139 12.51 16.68 -14.38
N THR A 140 13.81 16.86 -14.17
CA THR A 140 14.88 16.36 -15.03
C THR A 140 16.01 15.72 -14.22
N CYS A 141 15.83 15.55 -12.91
CA CYS A 141 16.84 15.06 -11.98
C CYS A 141 16.76 13.54 -11.81
N SER A 142 17.91 12.87 -11.85
CA SER A 142 18.01 11.42 -11.62
C SER A 142 17.70 11.00 -10.16
N HIS A 143 17.81 11.92 -9.20
CA HIS A 143 17.48 11.67 -7.80
C HIS A 143 15.99 11.82 -7.48
N PHE A 144 15.19 12.33 -8.41
CA PHE A 144 13.76 12.53 -8.19
C PHE A 144 13.02 11.20 -8.06
N ARG A 145 12.13 11.12 -7.08
CA ARG A 145 11.26 9.97 -6.80
C ARG A 145 9.84 10.46 -6.53
N THR A 146 8.85 9.71 -6.95
CA THR A 146 7.44 10.01 -6.67
C THR A 146 6.61 8.74 -6.44
N THR A 147 5.42 8.91 -5.89
CA THR A 147 4.40 7.87 -5.66
C THR A 147 3.08 8.25 -6.31
N ILE A 148 2.12 7.31 -6.27
CA ILE A 148 0.75 7.52 -6.72
C ILE A 148 0.04 8.66 -5.97
N GLU A 149 0.45 8.95 -4.74
CA GLU A 149 -0.09 10.02 -3.91
C GLU A 149 0.08 11.41 -4.56
N PHE A 150 1.08 11.57 -5.42
CA PHE A 150 1.34 12.82 -6.15
C PHE A 150 0.75 12.81 -7.57
N LEU A 151 -0.05 11.82 -7.96
CA LEU A 151 -0.58 11.72 -9.33
C LEU A 151 -1.35 12.97 -9.76
N ASP A 152 -2.24 13.48 -8.90
CA ASP A 152 -3.02 14.68 -9.20
C ASP A 152 -2.13 15.94 -9.28
N VAL A 153 -1.07 15.98 -8.47
CA VAL A 153 -0.05 17.04 -8.53
C VAL A 153 0.65 17.01 -9.89
N HIS A 154 1.09 15.83 -10.35
CA HIS A 154 1.73 15.66 -11.67
C HIS A 154 0.80 16.03 -12.82
N LYS A 155 -0.48 15.66 -12.75
CA LYS A 155 -1.49 16.04 -13.76
C LYS A 155 -1.68 17.55 -13.84
N GLU A 156 -1.75 18.23 -12.70
CA GLU A 156 -1.87 19.68 -12.66
C GLU A 156 -0.59 20.37 -13.12
N GLU A 157 0.59 19.86 -12.77
CA GLU A 157 1.88 20.33 -13.28
C GLU A 157 1.98 20.17 -14.81
N LEU A 158 1.51 19.06 -15.37
CA LEU A 158 1.47 18.83 -16.83
C LEU A 158 0.56 19.85 -17.51
N LYS A 159 -0.63 20.11 -16.95
CA LYS A 159 -1.57 21.11 -17.46
C LYS A 159 -0.96 22.51 -17.46
N LYS A 160 -0.27 22.90 -16.40
CA LYS A 160 0.44 24.19 -16.31
C LYS A 160 1.58 24.27 -17.31
N THR A 161 2.36 23.20 -17.45
CA THR A 161 3.49 23.11 -18.40
C THR A 161 3.02 23.28 -19.83
N ASN A 162 1.92 22.63 -20.22
CA ASN A 162 1.33 22.79 -21.56
C ASN A 162 0.93 24.25 -21.85
N LYS A 163 0.29 24.95 -20.90
CA LYS A 163 -0.05 26.37 -21.05
C LYS A 163 1.19 27.26 -21.24
N ILE A 164 2.30 26.94 -20.55
CA ILE A 164 3.56 27.67 -20.69
C ILE A 164 4.15 27.44 -22.09
N ILE A 165 4.13 26.20 -22.59
CA ILE A 165 4.61 25.86 -23.93
C ILE A 165 3.81 26.62 -25.00
N GLU A 166 2.48 26.60 -24.94
CA GLU A 166 1.61 27.32 -25.87
C GLU A 166 1.96 28.81 -25.92
N LYS A 167 2.07 29.46 -24.74
CA LYS A 167 2.44 30.87 -24.64
C LYS A 167 3.85 31.11 -25.20
N ALA A 168 4.81 30.26 -24.89
CA ALA A 168 6.18 30.40 -25.37
C ALA A 168 6.28 30.25 -26.90
N GLN A 169 5.50 29.34 -27.50
CA GLN A 169 5.40 29.16 -28.96
C GLN A 169 4.82 30.40 -29.64
N MET A 170 3.71 30.95 -29.12
CA MET A 170 3.10 32.17 -29.67
C MET A 170 4.05 33.37 -29.64
N ASN A 171 4.96 33.42 -28.67
CA ASN A 171 5.92 34.52 -28.50
C ASN A 171 7.32 34.21 -29.09
N GLY A 172 7.51 33.06 -29.74
CA GLY A 172 8.80 32.67 -30.33
C GLY A 172 9.93 32.41 -29.31
N TRP A 173 9.61 32.07 -28.06
CA TRP A 173 10.61 31.84 -27.00
C TRP A 173 11.18 30.41 -27.05
N THR A 174 12.04 30.15 -28.03
CA THR A 174 12.56 28.81 -28.33
C THR A 174 13.14 28.07 -27.12
N ARG A 175 13.97 28.73 -26.31
CA ARG A 175 14.57 28.11 -25.11
C ARG A 175 13.54 27.68 -24.06
N GLN A 176 12.47 28.46 -23.89
CA GLN A 176 11.40 28.12 -22.95
C GLN A 176 10.58 26.94 -23.47
N VAL A 177 10.32 26.88 -24.78
CA VAL A 177 9.66 25.73 -25.41
C VAL A 177 10.49 24.47 -25.18
N GLU A 178 11.77 24.47 -25.53
CA GLU A 178 12.65 23.31 -25.39
C GLU A 178 12.75 22.78 -23.95
N MET A 179 12.85 23.68 -22.98
CA MET A 179 12.96 23.32 -21.56
C MET A 179 11.65 22.71 -21.03
N ASN A 180 10.51 23.34 -21.33
CA ASN A 180 9.21 22.87 -20.84
C ASN A 180 8.77 21.60 -21.57
N GLU A 181 9.15 21.40 -22.83
CA GLU A 181 8.93 20.16 -23.57
C GLU A 181 9.66 18.96 -22.94
N LYS A 182 10.86 19.16 -22.37
CA LYS A 182 11.55 18.11 -21.60
C LYS A 182 10.76 17.75 -20.34
N ASN A 183 10.30 18.74 -19.58
CA ASN A 183 9.49 18.53 -18.37
C ASN A 183 8.18 17.82 -18.70
N LYS A 184 7.49 18.25 -19.76
CA LYS A 184 6.26 17.62 -20.28
C LYS A 184 6.45 16.13 -20.54
N ARG A 185 7.49 15.75 -21.31
CA ARG A 185 7.77 14.34 -21.61
C ARG A 185 8.00 13.50 -20.36
N ASN A 186 8.70 14.04 -19.36
CA ASN A 186 8.95 13.31 -18.13
C ASN A 186 7.70 13.19 -17.25
N LEU A 187 6.88 14.24 -17.18
CA LEU A 187 5.57 14.20 -16.51
C LEU A 187 4.65 13.16 -17.17
N GLU A 188 4.59 13.10 -18.50
CA GLU A 188 3.81 12.10 -19.23
C GLU A 188 4.25 10.67 -18.91
N LYS A 189 5.57 10.41 -18.84
CA LYS A 189 6.12 9.10 -18.43
C LYS A 189 5.74 8.73 -17.00
N ILE A 190 5.89 9.67 -16.06
CA ILE A 190 5.53 9.48 -14.65
C ILE A 190 4.04 9.17 -14.52
N ILE A 191 3.18 10.00 -15.12
CA ILE A 191 1.72 9.86 -15.03
C ILE A 191 1.29 8.52 -15.61
N ASN A 192 1.76 8.19 -16.82
CA ASN A 192 1.44 6.91 -17.45
C ASN A 192 1.86 5.74 -16.56
N ARG A 193 3.05 5.80 -15.95
CA ARG A 193 3.48 4.72 -15.07
C ARG A 193 2.61 4.59 -13.83
N LEU A 194 2.30 5.71 -13.17
CA LEU A 194 1.50 5.75 -11.96
C LEU A 194 0.05 5.28 -12.21
N GLU A 195 -0.55 5.63 -13.35
CA GLU A 195 -1.90 5.17 -13.71
C GLU A 195 -1.98 3.67 -14.02
N ASN A 196 -0.87 3.08 -14.46
CA ASN A 196 -0.78 1.66 -14.83
C ASN A 196 -0.04 0.80 -13.78
N THR A 197 0.14 1.32 -12.56
CA THR A 197 0.86 0.67 -11.45
C THR A 197 -0.08 -0.12 -10.55
#